data_AF-A0A5J5RQR9-F1
#
_entry.id   AF-A0A5J5RQR9-F1
#
_cell.length_a   1.000
_cell.length_b   1.000
_cell.length_c   1.000
_cell.angle_alpha   90.00
_cell.angle_beta   90.00
_cell.angle_gamma   90.00
#
_symmetry.space_group_name_H-M   'P 1'
#
loop_
_entity.id
_entity.type
_entity.pdbx_description
1 polymer ?
#
loop_
_entity_poly.entity_id
_entity_poly.type
_entity_poly.pdbx_seq_one_letter_code
_entity_poly.pdbx_strand_id
1 'polypeptide(L)'
;MANDGALRLAIVWLSVIMVLVGVFTFSLKKIMVTYAFGMLGISGILLPDRDFFDREFSRWPYPVTADERAALQARRSGFKRYRIYPMRVIIYTTIYSIGLYKWWILVSS
;
A
#
# COMPACT_ATOMS: atom_id res chain seq x y z
N MET A 1 5.55 -12.04 -11.91
CA MET A 1 6.61 -11.34 -12.66
C MET A 1 6.57 -9.82 -12.44
N ALA A 2 5.57 -9.05 -12.88
CA ALA A 2 5.57 -7.58 -12.68
C ALA A 2 5.37 -7.11 -11.21
N ASN A 3 4.71 -7.91 -10.37
CA ASN A 3 4.47 -7.55 -8.97
C ASN A 3 5.72 -7.74 -8.08
N ASP A 4 6.62 -8.64 -8.49
CA ASP A 4 7.81 -9.01 -7.72
C ASP A 4 8.85 -7.90 -7.74
N GLY A 5 8.97 -7.17 -8.86
CA GLY A 5 9.88 -6.02 -8.98
C GLY A 5 9.47 -4.83 -8.10
N ALA A 6 8.18 -4.50 -8.08
CA ALA A 6 7.67 -3.39 -7.27
C ALA A 6 7.76 -3.69 -5.76
N LEU A 7 7.48 -4.93 -5.35
CA LEU A 7 7.64 -5.36 -3.96
C LEU A 7 9.11 -5.30 -3.52
N ARG A 8 10.03 -5.84 -4.34
CA ARG A 8 11.46 -5.78 -4.05
C ARG A 8 11.94 -4.34 -3.91
N LEU A 9 11.54 -3.45 -4.82
CA LEU A 9 11.91 -2.04 -4.77
C LEU A 9 11.36 -1.36 -3.51
N ALA A 10 10.12 -1.64 -3.12
CA ALA A 10 9.52 -1.09 -1.90
C ALA A 10 10.23 -1.58 -0.63
N ILE A 11 10.63 -2.85 -0.57
CA ILE A 11 11.41 -3.41 0.56
C ILE A 11 12.79 -2.78 0.63
N VAL A 12 13.47 -2.60 -0.51
CA VAL A 12 14.77 -1.93 -0.58
C VAL A 12 14.64 -0.49 -0.06
N TRP A 13 13.65 0.27 -0.54
CA TRP A 13 13.41 1.62 -0.04
C TRP A 13 13.09 1.67 1.46
N LEU A 14 12.30 0.72 1.97
CA LEU A 14 12.04 0.61 3.40
C LEU A 14 13.33 0.39 4.20
N SER A 15 14.22 -0.49 3.72
CA SER A 15 15.51 -0.74 4.37
C SER A 15 16.40 0.52 4.43
N VAL A 16 16.43 1.30 3.35
CA VAL A 16 17.17 2.58 3.29
C VAL A 16 16.63 3.57 4.32
N ILE A 17 15.30 3.71 4.42
CA ILE A 17 14.66 4.61 5.39
C ILE A 17 14.96 4.16 6.83
N MET A 18 14.91 2.86 7.11
CA MET A 18 15.25 2.33 8.44
C MET A 18 16.70 2.63 8.84
N VAL A 19 17.65 2.47 7.92
CA VAL A 19 19.07 2.80 8.17
C VAL A 19 19.21 4.30 8.43
N LEU A 20 18.55 5.13 7.63
CA LEU A 20 18.59 6.58 7.78
C LEU A 20 18.05 7.02 9.16
N VAL A 21 16.88 6.51 9.55
CA VAL A 21 16.30 6.76 10.89
C VAL A 21 17.25 6.25 11.99
N GLY A 22 17.83 5.06 11.82
CA GLY A 22 18.76 4.50 12.80
C GLY A 22 20.00 5.36 13.02
N VAL A 23 20.59 5.88 11.94
CA VAL A 23 21.76 6.77 11.98
C VAL A 23 21.40 8.13 12.59
N PHE A 24 20.23 8.70 12.26
CA PHE A 24 19.85 10.01 12.77
C PHE A 24 19.36 10.00 14.21
N THR A 25 18.74 8.91 14.66
CA THR A 25 18.09 8.89 15.98
C THR A 25 18.72 7.96 17.02
N PHE A 26 19.67 7.10 16.63
CA PHE A 26 20.39 6.15 17.51
C PHE A 26 19.48 5.30 18.44
N SER A 27 18.19 5.20 18.12
CA SER A 27 17.18 4.59 18.97
C SER A 27 16.47 3.46 18.23
N LEU A 28 16.69 2.23 18.70
CA LEU A 28 16.09 1.02 18.14
C LEU A 28 14.55 1.06 18.17
N LYS A 29 13.96 1.79 19.12
CA LYS A 29 12.50 1.95 19.22
C LYS A 29 11.93 2.65 17.98
N LYS A 30 12.59 3.72 17.52
CA LYS A 30 12.15 4.48 16.34
C LYS A 30 12.35 3.71 15.04
N ILE A 31 13.40 2.89 14.98
CA ILE A 31 13.62 1.96 13.87
C ILE A 31 12.50 0.91 13.79
N MET A 32 12.12 0.30 14.92
CA MET A 32 11.01 -0.67 14.98
C MET A 32 9.67 -0.06 14.56
N VAL A 33 9.36 1.16 15.01
CA VAL A 33 8.16 1.88 14.59
C VAL A 33 8.16 2.16 13.08
N THR A 34 9.32 2.55 12.54
CA THR A 34 9.49 2.79 11.09
C THR A 34 9.30 1.52 10.28
N TYR A 35 9.81 0.39 10.76
CA TYR A 35 9.60 -0.92 10.14
C TYR A 35 8.11 -1.31 10.14
N ALA A 36 7.45 -1.23 11.29
CA ALA A 36 6.03 -1.55 11.40
C ALA A 36 5.18 -0.66 10.48
N PHE A 37 5.46 0.65 10.46
CA PHE A 37 4.78 1.60 9.60
C PHE A 37 5.01 1.31 8.11
N GLY A 38 6.26 1.03 7.72
CA GLY A 38 6.60 0.69 6.35
C GLY A 38 5.99 -0.62 5.88
N MET A 39 5.96 -1.65 6.73
CA MET A 39 5.28 -2.91 6.43
C MET A 39 3.76 -2.75 6.32
N LEU A 40 3.15 -1.88 7.14
CA LEU A 40 1.74 -1.50 6.98
C LEU A 40 1.49 -0.75 5.68
N GLY A 41 2.43 0.09 5.24
CA GLY A 41 2.32 0.78 3.95
C GLY A 41 2.51 -0.16 2.75
N ILE A 42 3.48 -1.08 2.81
CA ILE A 42 3.67 -2.07 1.75
C ILE A 42 2.47 -3.02 1.70
N SER A 43 1.99 -3.50 2.85
CA SER A 43 0.80 -4.34 2.89
C SER A 43 -0.45 -3.56 2.45
N GLY A 44 -0.66 -2.32 2.85
CA GLY A 44 -1.81 -1.54 2.38
C GLY A 44 -1.80 -1.23 0.88
N ILE A 45 -0.65 -1.27 0.20
CA ILE A 45 -0.53 -1.12 -1.26
C ILE A 45 -0.61 -2.48 -1.99
N LEU A 46 -0.09 -3.55 -1.37
CA LEU A 46 0.10 -4.86 -2.01
C LEU A 46 -0.97 -5.90 -1.62
N LEU A 47 -1.53 -5.82 -0.41
CA LEU A 47 -2.58 -6.68 0.13
C LEU A 47 -4.04 -6.22 -0.06
N PRO A 48 -4.40 -5.00 -0.52
CA PRO A 48 -5.80 -4.74 -0.78
C PRO A 48 -6.16 -5.60 -1.99
N ASP A 49 -7.12 -6.48 -1.77
CA ASP A 49 -7.84 -7.27 -2.75
C ASP A 49 -8.15 -6.37 -3.96
N ARG A 50 -7.23 -6.31 -4.94
CA ARG A 50 -7.28 -5.31 -6.03
C ARG A 50 -8.59 -5.46 -6.78
N ASP A 51 -9.10 -6.68 -6.82
CA ASP A 51 -10.34 -7.09 -7.44
C ASP A 51 -11.58 -6.53 -6.70
N PHE A 52 -11.52 -6.35 -5.38
CA PHE A 52 -12.62 -5.74 -4.62
C PHE A 52 -12.68 -4.22 -4.84
N PHE A 53 -11.54 -3.54 -4.77
CA PHE A 53 -11.44 -2.08 -4.84
C PHE A 53 -11.43 -1.51 -6.27
N ASP A 54 -11.28 -2.34 -7.31
CA ASP A 54 -11.46 -1.92 -8.72
C ASP A 54 -12.93 -1.83 -9.13
N ARG A 55 -13.86 -2.27 -8.26
CA ARG A 55 -15.30 -2.16 -8.49
C ARG A 55 -15.79 -0.74 -8.21
N GLU A 56 -16.89 -0.38 -8.88
CA GLU A 56 -17.59 0.87 -8.64
C GLU A 56 -17.97 1.04 -7.17
N PHE A 57 -17.81 2.25 -6.64
CA PHE A 57 -18.07 2.55 -5.23
C PHE A 57 -19.51 2.19 -4.82
N SER A 58 -20.46 2.31 -5.74
CA SER A 58 -21.85 1.85 -5.59
C SER A 58 -21.98 0.34 -5.35
N ARG A 59 -21.01 -0.47 -5.79
CA ARG A 59 -20.97 -1.93 -5.66
C ARG A 59 -20.15 -2.43 -4.48
N TRP A 60 -19.42 -1.57 -3.77
CA TRP A 60 -18.69 -1.96 -2.56
C TRP A 60 -19.54 -2.59 -1.45
N PRO A 61 -20.81 -2.19 -1.20
CA PRO A 61 -21.62 -2.83 -0.17
C PRO A 61 -22.23 -4.17 -0.62
N TYR A 62 -22.07 -4.58 -1.88
CA TYR A 62 -22.67 -5.80 -2.41
C TYR A 62 -21.65 -6.96 -2.45
N PRO A 63 -22.10 -8.20 -2.16
CA PRO A 63 -21.23 -9.38 -2.22
C PRO A 63 -20.73 -9.61 -3.65
N VAL A 64 -19.46 -10.04 -3.78
CA VAL A 64 -18.85 -10.40 -5.08
C VAL A 64 -19.52 -11.67 -5.59
N THR A 65 -20.06 -11.66 -6.80
CA THR A 65 -20.58 -12.88 -7.45
C THR A 65 -19.46 -13.66 -8.14
N ALA A 66 -19.65 -14.97 -8.32
CA ALA A 66 -18.66 -15.84 -8.96
C ALA A 66 -18.31 -15.39 -10.40
N ASP A 67 -19.31 -14.88 -11.12
CA ASP A 67 -19.15 -14.34 -12.48
C ASP A 67 -18.32 -13.05 -12.51
N GLU A 68 -18.51 -12.15 -11.55
CA GLU A 68 -17.68 -10.94 -11.41
C GLU A 68 -16.22 -11.32 -11.12
N ARG A 69 -16.00 -12.34 -10.29
CA ARG A 69 -14.66 -12.82 -9.94
C ARG A 69 -13.95 -13.43 -11.15
N ALA A 70 -14.65 -14.22 -11.97
CA ALA A 70 -14.13 -14.77 -13.21
C ALA A 70 -13.83 -13.67 -14.25
N ALA A 71 -14.69 -12.65 -14.36
CA ALA A 71 -14.48 -11.51 -15.25
C ALA A 71 -13.28 -10.63 -14.82
N LEU A 72 -13.07 -10.44 -13.51
CA LEU A 72 -11.91 -9.74 -12.96
C LEU A 72 -10.60 -10.50 -13.21
N GLN A 73 -10.63 -11.83 -13.05
CA GLN A 73 -9.49 -12.71 -13.37
C GLN A 73 -9.16 -12.71 -14.88
N ALA A 74 -10.17 -12.75 -15.75
CA ALA A 74 -9.98 -12.64 -17.20
C ALA A 74 -9.47 -11.24 -17.63
N ARG A 75 -9.87 -10.17 -16.92
CA ARG A 75 -9.29 -8.83 -17.11
C ARG A 75 -7.81 -8.75 -16.73
N ARG A 76 -7.32 -9.64 -15.86
CA ARG A 76 -5.91 -9.68 -15.44
C ARG A 76 -4.96 -10.11 -16.57
N SER A 77 -5.46 -10.84 -17.58
CA SER A 77 -4.70 -11.21 -18.79
C SER A 77 -4.81 -10.18 -19.92
N GLY A 78 -5.79 -9.27 -19.86
CA GLY A 78 -5.94 -8.15 -20.79
C GLY A 78 -5.12 -6.94 -20.34
N PHE A 79 -4.50 -6.25 -21.30
CA PHE A 79 -3.65 -5.08 -21.10
C PHE A 79 -4.09 -4.18 -19.92
N LYS A 80 -3.19 -4.06 -18.92
CA LYS A 80 -3.33 -3.18 -17.74
C LYS A 80 -3.47 -1.72 -18.16
N ARG A 81 -4.69 -1.28 -18.44
CA ARG A 81 -5.00 0.14 -18.35
C ARG A 81 -5.18 0.43 -16.87
N TYR A 82 -4.13 0.98 -16.25
CA TYR A 82 -4.15 1.47 -14.87
C TYR A 82 -5.32 2.44 -14.70
N ARG A 83 -6.51 1.93 -14.39
CA ARG A 83 -7.68 2.76 -14.15
C ARG A 83 -7.47 3.36 -12.76
N ILE A 84 -7.04 4.61 -12.76
CA ILE A 84 -6.86 5.40 -11.55
C ILE A 84 -8.26 5.52 -10.95
N TYR A 85 -8.53 4.72 -9.92
CA TYR A 85 -9.78 4.81 -9.17
C TYR A 85 -9.63 5.96 -8.16
N PRO A 86 -10.28 7.11 -8.37
CA PRO A 86 -10.02 8.30 -7.57
C PRO A 86 -10.31 8.07 -6.09
N MET A 87 -11.34 7.27 -5.76
CA MET A 87 -11.65 6.91 -4.37
C MET A 87 -10.55 6.12 -3.68
N ARG A 88 -9.94 5.16 -4.40
CA ARG A 88 -8.81 4.39 -3.86
C ARG A 88 -7.60 5.29 -3.62
N VAL A 89 -7.33 6.21 -4.55
CA VAL A 89 -6.26 7.20 -4.39
C VAL A 89 -6.55 8.07 -3.17
N ILE A 90 -7.75 8.63 -3.04
CA ILE A 90 -8.14 9.49 -1.91
C ILE A 90 -7.97 8.75 -0.57
N ILE A 91 -8.48 7.52 -0.46
CA ILE A 91 -8.39 6.72 0.78
C ILE A 91 -6.93 6.45 1.13
N TYR A 92 -6.11 6.01 0.17
CA TYR A 92 -4.69 5.79 0.43
C TYR A 92 -3.97 7.11 0.72
N THR A 93 -4.20 8.17 -0.03
CA THR A 93 -3.54 9.46 0.27
C THR A 93 -3.88 9.95 1.66
N THR A 94 -5.13 9.83 2.11
CA THR A 94 -5.54 10.26 3.46
C THR A 94 -4.92 9.39 4.55
N ILE A 95 -5.04 8.06 4.45
CA ILE A 95 -4.50 7.15 5.46
C ILE A 95 -2.98 7.28 5.56
N TYR A 96 -2.29 7.32 4.41
CA TYR A 96 -0.84 7.37 4.37
C TYR A 96 -0.31 8.75 4.76
N SER A 97 -0.97 9.85 4.38
CA SER A 97 -0.53 11.20 4.79
C SER A 97 -0.67 11.41 6.30
N ILE A 98 -1.78 10.98 6.91
CA ILE A 98 -1.96 11.05 8.37
C ILE A 98 -0.94 10.16 9.07
N GLY A 99 -0.76 8.93 8.58
CA GLY A 99 0.24 8.00 9.11
C GLY A 99 1.65 8.55 9.02
N LEU A 100 2.03 9.11 7.86
CA LEU A 100 3.34 9.68 7.61
C LEU A 100 3.59 10.90 8.50
N TYR A 101 2.59 11.77 8.68
CA TYR A 101 2.68 12.93 9.56
C TYR A 101 2.96 12.49 11.02
N LYS A 102 2.20 11.51 11.52
CA LYS A 102 2.42 10.97 12.87
C LYS A 102 3.78 10.29 13.01
N TRP A 103 4.18 9.50 12.03
CA TRP A 103 5.51 8.86 12.02
C TRP A 103 6.62 9.90 12.01
N TRP A 104 6.49 10.96 11.21
CA TRP A 104 7.47 12.03 11.12
C TRP A 104 7.66 12.73 12.48
N ILE A 105 6.57 13.07 13.16
CA ILE A 105 6.61 13.64 14.52
C ILE A 105 7.38 12.73 15.49
N LEU A 106 7.10 11.42 15.46
CA LEU A 106 7.75 10.44 16.34
C LEU A 106 9.25 10.29 16.05
N VAL A 107 9.65 10.41 14.79
CA VAL A 107 11.07 10.35 14.41
C VAL A 107 11.78 11.64 14.82
N SER A 108 11.17 12.81 14.56
CA SER A 108 11.76 14.12 14.82
C SER A 108 11.79 14.56 16.29
N SER A 109 10.94 13.96 17.15
CA SER A 109 10.89 14.24 18.60
C SER A 109 11.89 13.40 19.36
#